data_AF-A0A933ZYK3-F1
#
_entry.id   AF-A0A933ZYK3-F1
#
_cell.length_a   1.000
_cell.length_b   1.000
_cell.length_c   1.000
_cell.angle_alpha   90.00
_cell.angle_beta   90.00
_cell.angle_gamma   90.00
#
_symmetry.space_group_name_H-M   'P 1'
#
loop_
_entity.id
_entity.type
_entity.pdbx_description
1 polymer ?
#
loop_
_entity_poly.entity_id
_entity_poly.type
_entity_poly.pdbx_seq_one_letter_code
_entity_poly.pdbx_strand_id
1 'polypeptide(L)'
;MGKKAARQVDPAANELKVQRAKNVVAHLHEVWTKGEDVAWEKGQDYNSIVDEALAKALGFRYTRELMAHEFCADYSQATLSAYGRVAKAFTQEQARKYKVTNLGKLLEYQSVAHAGPTTGDPGQFPIRVPGKNGTTSDMPFSACSTRDISAAIASFKGPREGLPPEALDLKGKVAAALTA
;
A
#
# COMPACT_ATOMS: atom_id res chain seq x y z
N MET A 1 30.47 32.39 -17.34
CA MET A 1 30.56 31.42 -16.24
C MET A 1 29.83 31.97 -15.02
N GLY A 2 28.57 31.58 -14.79
CA GLY A 2 27.80 32.05 -13.65
C GLY A 2 28.10 31.22 -12.40
N LYS A 3 28.71 31.82 -11.38
CA LYS A 3 28.86 31.20 -10.05
C LYS A 3 27.46 30.94 -9.48
N LYS A 4 27.07 29.68 -9.31
CA LYS A 4 25.90 29.33 -8.49
C LYS A 4 26.17 29.81 -7.07
N ALA A 5 25.46 30.83 -6.63
CA ALA A 5 25.47 31.26 -5.24
C ALA A 5 25.06 30.06 -4.37
N ALA A 6 25.93 29.67 -3.44
CA ALA A 6 25.60 28.66 -2.44
C ALA A 6 24.40 29.20 -1.64
N ARG A 7 23.25 28.50 -1.74
CA ARG A 7 22.04 28.84 -1.01
C ARG A 7 22.36 28.66 0.48
N GLN A 8 22.58 29.76 1.20
CA GLN A 8 22.67 29.73 2.65
C GLN A 8 21.36 29.15 3.19
N VAL A 9 21.46 28.03 3.90
CA VAL A 9 20.34 27.43 4.61
C VAL A 9 20.21 28.16 5.93
N ASP A 10 19.04 28.74 6.19
CA ASP A 10 18.72 29.36 7.48
C ASP A 10 18.88 28.30 8.60
N PRO A 11 19.81 28.51 9.57
CA PRO A 11 20.05 27.56 10.64
C PRO A 11 18.80 27.25 11.48
N ALA A 12 17.95 28.25 11.74
CA ALA A 12 16.75 28.08 12.55
C ALA A 12 15.70 27.22 11.81
N ALA A 13 15.52 27.45 10.51
CA ALA A 13 14.65 26.64 9.68
C ALA A 13 15.15 25.19 9.57
N ASN A 14 16.47 24.98 9.54
CA ASN A 14 17.06 23.65 9.53
C ASN A 14 16.81 22.92 10.86
N GLU A 15 17.00 23.59 12.00
CA GLU A 15 16.75 23.01 13.33
C GLU A 15 15.29 22.57 13.50
N LEU A 16 14.32 23.41 13.11
CA LEU A 16 12.90 23.05 13.12
C LEU A 16 12.61 21.81 12.26
N LYS A 17 13.27 21.71 11.09
CA LYS A 17 13.12 20.56 10.20
C LYS A 17 13.71 19.28 10.80
N VAL A 18 14.86 19.36 11.47
CA VAL A 18 15.44 18.23 12.22
C VAL A 18 14.49 17.79 13.34
N GLN A 19 13.93 18.73 14.10
CA GLN A 19 13.01 18.41 15.18
C GLN A 19 11.73 17.76 14.64
N ARG A 20 11.17 18.27 13.54
CA ARG A 20 10.04 17.67 12.83
C ARG A 20 10.36 16.23 12.41
N ALA A 21 11.52 16.00 11.81
CA ALA A 21 11.97 14.67 11.39
C ALA A 21 12.06 13.69 12.56
N LYS A 22 12.65 14.11 13.69
CA LYS A 22 12.73 13.30 14.92
C LYS A 22 11.35 12.95 15.46
N ASN A 23 10.44 13.93 15.51
CA ASN A 23 9.08 13.71 16.03
C ASN A 23 8.30 12.70 15.17
N VAL A 24 8.38 12.81 13.85
CA VAL A 24 7.70 11.89 12.92
C VAL A 24 8.28 10.47 13.04
N VAL A 25 9.60 10.33 13.11
CA VAL A 25 10.26 9.01 13.30
C VAL A 25 9.88 8.40 14.64
N ALA A 26 9.88 9.19 15.73
CA ALA A 26 9.49 8.71 17.06
C ALA A 26 8.03 8.23 17.10
N HIS A 27 7.11 8.97 16.48
CA HIS A 27 5.71 8.54 16.37
C HIS A 27 5.59 7.25 15.53
N LEU A 28 6.30 7.16 14.41
CA LEU A 28 6.30 5.97 13.58
C LEU A 28 6.82 4.73 14.33
N HIS A 29 7.83 4.87 15.19
CA HIS A 29 8.29 3.84 16.13
C HIS A 29 7.20 3.42 17.12
N GLU A 30 6.51 4.38 17.72
CA GLU A 30 5.43 4.11 18.68
C GLU A 30 4.30 3.28 18.06
N VAL A 31 3.93 3.58 16.81
CA VAL A 31 2.85 2.89 16.12
C VAL A 31 3.32 1.65 15.36
N TRP A 32 4.64 1.42 15.22
CA TRP A 32 5.22 0.42 14.33
C TRP A 32 4.66 -0.98 14.54
N THR A 33 4.60 -1.43 15.78
CA THR A 33 4.14 -2.78 16.16
C THR A 33 2.62 -2.90 16.29
N LYS A 34 1.90 -1.77 16.23
CA LYS A 34 0.43 -1.76 16.33
C LYS A 34 -0.19 -2.26 15.00
N GLY A 35 -1.38 -2.85 15.10
CA GLY A 35 -2.09 -3.50 13.98
C GLY A 35 -2.65 -2.55 12.92
N GLU A 36 -3.68 -3.00 12.21
CA GLU A 36 -4.30 -2.26 11.10
C GLU A 36 -4.93 -0.93 11.52
N ASP A 37 -5.35 -0.79 12.78
CA ASP A 37 -6.05 0.42 13.25
C ASP A 37 -5.20 1.69 13.23
N VAL A 38 -3.87 1.57 13.13
CA VAL A 38 -2.93 2.69 12.99
C VAL A 38 -2.28 2.76 11.59
N ALA A 39 -2.74 1.94 10.64
CA ALA A 39 -2.08 1.83 9.34
C ALA A 39 -2.17 3.14 8.54
N TRP A 40 -3.20 3.94 8.76
CA TRP A 40 -3.34 5.25 8.11
C TRP A 40 -2.30 6.23 8.64
N GLU A 41 -2.10 6.27 9.95
CA GLU A 41 -1.11 7.09 10.64
C GLU A 41 0.31 6.72 10.19
N LYS A 42 0.63 5.42 10.09
CA LYS A 42 1.89 4.94 9.51
C LYS A 42 2.11 5.47 8.09
N GLY A 43 1.05 5.45 7.27
CA GLY A 43 1.08 5.99 5.91
C GLY A 43 1.31 7.51 5.89
N GLN A 44 0.66 8.24 6.80
CA GLN A 44 0.77 9.70 6.92
C GLN A 44 2.18 10.14 7.35
N ASP A 45 2.79 9.44 8.32
CA ASP A 45 4.16 9.70 8.74
C ASP A 45 5.15 9.40 7.62
N TYR A 46 4.98 8.26 6.94
CA TYR A 46 5.78 7.92 5.78
C TYR A 46 5.70 8.98 4.67
N ASN A 47 4.49 9.46 4.37
CA ASN A 47 4.30 10.56 3.42
C ASN A 47 4.99 11.84 3.87
N SER A 48 4.90 12.21 5.15
CA SER A 48 5.59 13.39 5.70
C SER A 48 7.11 13.28 5.51
N ILE A 49 7.69 12.11 5.76
CA ILE A 49 9.13 11.88 5.57
C ILE A 49 9.53 12.07 4.10
N VAL A 50 8.74 11.53 3.16
CA VAL A 50 9.00 11.62 1.72
C VAL A 50 8.78 13.05 1.20
N ASP A 51 7.60 13.61 1.42
CA ASP A 51 7.15 14.86 0.79
C ASP A 51 7.90 16.07 1.35
N GLU A 52 8.23 16.08 2.66
CA GLU A 52 9.01 17.14 3.28
C GLU A 52 10.53 16.89 3.20
N ALA A 53 10.97 15.77 2.61
CA ALA A 53 12.37 15.33 2.55
C ALA A 53 13.07 15.29 3.93
N LEU A 54 12.38 14.76 4.95
CA LEU A 54 12.85 14.74 6.34
C LEU A 54 14.06 13.83 6.54
N ALA A 55 14.21 12.78 5.72
CA ALA A 55 15.38 11.91 5.76
C ALA A 55 16.70 12.69 5.59
N LYS A 56 16.71 13.70 4.71
CA LYS A 56 17.89 14.55 4.49
C LYS A 56 18.23 15.42 5.68
N ALA A 57 17.22 15.88 6.43
CA ALA A 57 17.44 16.66 7.65
C ALA A 57 18.13 15.82 8.73
N LEU A 58 17.91 14.50 8.73
CA LEU A 58 18.58 13.55 9.63
C LEU A 58 19.90 13.01 9.06
N GLY A 59 20.38 13.52 7.93
CA GLY A 59 21.65 13.11 7.33
C GLY A 59 21.57 11.89 6.40
N PHE A 60 20.38 11.34 6.15
CA PHE A 60 20.20 10.23 5.22
C PHE A 60 19.99 10.71 3.79
N ARG A 61 20.47 9.94 2.81
CA ARG A 61 20.38 10.32 1.40
C ARG A 61 18.94 10.19 0.87
N TYR A 62 18.24 9.14 1.30
CA TYR A 62 16.88 8.82 0.87
C TYR A 62 16.04 8.24 2.00
N THR A 63 14.72 8.34 1.89
CA THR A 63 13.77 7.77 2.87
C THR A 63 13.99 6.28 3.12
N ARG A 64 14.28 5.49 2.08
CA ARG A 64 14.55 4.05 2.22
C ARG A 64 15.73 3.76 3.14
N GLU A 65 16.76 4.59 3.09
CA GLU A 65 17.95 4.45 3.93
C GLU A 65 17.63 4.73 5.40
N LEU A 66 16.89 5.81 5.67
CA LEU A 66 16.36 6.12 7.00
C LEU A 66 15.49 4.97 7.53
N MET A 67 14.54 4.46 6.73
CA MET A 67 13.67 3.37 7.16
C MET A 67 14.44 2.08 7.46
N ALA A 68 15.47 1.76 6.65
CA ALA A 68 16.33 0.61 6.91
C ALA A 68 17.16 0.75 8.19
N HIS A 69 17.63 1.98 8.48
CA HIS A 69 18.36 2.28 9.69
C HIS A 69 17.46 2.16 10.94
N GLU A 70 16.27 2.75 10.90
CA GLU A 70 15.37 2.83 12.07
C GLU A 70 14.64 1.52 12.35
N PHE A 71 14.22 0.78 11.32
CA PHE A 71 13.30 -0.36 11.47
C PHE A 71 13.90 -1.71 11.02
N CYS A 72 15.19 -1.75 10.68
CA CYS A 72 15.97 -2.96 10.39
C CYS A 72 15.31 -3.94 9.39
N ALA A 73 15.29 -5.25 9.66
CA ALA A 73 14.77 -6.25 8.70
C ALA A 73 13.25 -6.41 8.73
N ASP A 74 12.57 -5.86 9.74
CA ASP A 74 11.14 -6.08 9.97
C ASP A 74 10.25 -5.10 9.18
N TYR A 75 10.82 -4.14 8.44
CA TYR A 75 10.05 -3.20 7.62
C TYR A 75 9.82 -3.68 6.19
N SER A 76 8.54 -3.69 5.80
CA SER A 76 8.13 -3.85 4.41
C SER A 76 7.92 -2.46 3.80
N GLN A 77 8.87 -2.05 2.94
CA GLN A 77 8.74 -0.84 2.14
C GLN A 77 7.46 -0.84 1.28
N ALA A 78 7.07 -2.01 0.78
CA ALA A 78 5.85 -2.19 0.00
C ALA A 78 4.60 -1.88 0.83
N THR A 79 4.57 -2.34 2.10
CA THR A 79 3.47 -2.08 3.03
C THR A 79 3.37 -0.60 3.38
N LEU A 80 4.48 0.05 3.75
CA LEU A 80 4.49 1.49 4.04
C LEU A 80 4.07 2.32 2.82
N SER A 81 4.52 1.95 1.63
CA SER A 81 4.12 2.61 0.39
C SER A 81 2.63 2.40 0.10
N ALA A 82 2.07 1.22 0.39
CA ALA A 82 0.64 0.96 0.26
C ALA A 82 -0.18 1.81 1.25
N TYR A 83 0.25 1.89 2.51
CA TYR A 83 -0.38 2.74 3.52
C TYR A 83 -0.29 4.22 3.16
N GLY A 84 0.87 4.68 2.68
CA GLY A 84 1.06 6.05 2.21
C GLY A 84 0.12 6.42 1.06
N ARG A 85 -0.09 5.51 0.10
CA ARG A 85 -1.08 5.72 -0.99
C ARG A 85 -2.51 5.87 -0.45
N VAL A 86 -2.91 5.03 0.51
CA VAL A 86 -4.23 5.15 1.16
C VAL A 86 -4.35 6.48 1.91
N ALA A 87 -3.32 6.88 2.66
CA ALA A 87 -3.33 8.13 3.41
C ALA A 87 -3.36 9.38 2.51
N LYS A 88 -2.81 9.32 1.29
CA LYS A 88 -2.95 10.40 0.28
C LYS A 88 -4.34 10.49 -0.33
N ALA A 89 -5.06 9.37 -0.41
CA ALA A 89 -6.33 9.28 -1.12
C ALA A 89 -7.57 9.41 -0.22
N PHE A 90 -7.45 9.03 1.05
CA PHE A 90 -8.59 8.92 1.96
C PHE A 90 -8.30 9.56 3.32
N THR A 91 -9.36 10.02 3.98
CA THR A 91 -9.27 10.57 5.34
C THR A 91 -9.05 9.46 6.37
N GLN A 92 -8.56 9.84 7.56
CA GLN A 92 -8.40 8.91 8.68
C GLN A 92 -9.73 8.28 9.08
N GLU A 93 -10.84 9.03 9.05
CA GLU A 93 -12.18 8.52 9.36
C GLU A 93 -12.62 7.44 8.37
N GLN A 94 -12.38 7.66 7.07
CA GLN A 94 -12.66 6.67 6.03
C GLN A 94 -11.80 5.42 6.22
N ALA A 95 -10.52 5.58 6.57
CA ALA A 95 -9.63 4.46 6.86
C ALA A 95 -10.05 3.66 8.09
N ARG A 96 -10.54 4.31 9.14
CA ARG A 96 -11.09 3.64 10.32
C ARG A 96 -12.36 2.84 9.98
N LYS A 97 -13.26 3.43 9.17
CA LYS A 97 -14.53 2.81 8.76
C LYS A 97 -14.33 1.62 7.82
N TYR A 98 -13.50 1.78 6.80
CA TYR A 98 -13.36 0.78 5.72
C TYR A 98 -12.13 -0.10 5.82
N LYS A 99 -11.20 0.20 6.74
CA LYS A 99 -9.89 -0.44 6.90
C LYS A 99 -8.93 -0.14 5.75
N VAL A 100 -7.66 0.12 6.08
CA VAL A 100 -6.62 0.53 5.13
C VAL A 100 -6.38 -0.55 4.08
N THR A 101 -6.44 -1.83 4.45
CA THR A 101 -6.23 -2.93 3.50
C THR A 101 -7.29 -2.94 2.40
N ASN A 102 -8.57 -2.74 2.75
CA ASN A 102 -9.64 -2.72 1.76
C ASN A 102 -9.60 -1.46 0.89
N LEU A 103 -9.29 -0.29 1.48
CA LEU A 103 -9.07 0.94 0.70
C LEU A 103 -7.88 0.80 -0.26
N GLY A 104 -6.84 0.07 0.13
CA GLY A 104 -5.74 -0.29 -0.76
C GLY A 104 -6.21 -1.09 -1.98
N LYS A 105 -7.13 -2.04 -1.79
CA LYS A 105 -7.75 -2.78 -2.90
C LYS A 105 -8.66 -1.89 -3.76
N LEU A 106 -9.37 -0.93 -3.16
CA LEU A 106 -10.15 0.04 -3.91
C LEU A 106 -9.26 0.86 -4.86
N LEU A 107 -8.10 1.32 -4.39
CA LEU A 107 -7.12 2.02 -5.24
C LEU A 107 -6.57 1.13 -6.35
N GLU A 108 -6.29 -0.15 -6.06
CA GLU A 108 -5.89 -1.11 -7.10
C GLU A 108 -7.00 -1.29 -8.14
N TYR A 109 -8.24 -1.48 -7.70
CA TYR A 109 -9.39 -1.58 -8.59
C TYR A 109 -9.54 -0.34 -9.47
N GLN A 110 -9.49 0.86 -8.90
CA GLN A 110 -9.56 2.12 -9.65
C GLN A 110 -8.47 2.20 -10.72
N SER A 111 -7.25 1.78 -10.38
CA SER A 111 -6.14 1.77 -11.32
C SER A 111 -6.37 0.81 -12.49
N VAL A 112 -6.85 -0.42 -12.25
CA VAL A 112 -7.04 -1.42 -13.32
C VAL A 112 -8.32 -1.21 -14.11
N ALA A 113 -9.35 -0.64 -13.48
CA ALA A 113 -10.60 -0.27 -14.14
C ALA A 113 -10.52 1.07 -14.89
N HIS A 114 -9.37 1.77 -14.81
CA HIS A 114 -9.19 3.15 -15.28
C HIS A 114 -10.27 4.09 -14.76
N ALA A 115 -10.75 3.84 -13.53
CA ALA A 115 -11.74 4.68 -12.89
C ALA A 115 -11.07 5.87 -12.21
N GLY A 116 -11.77 7.01 -12.18
CA GLY A 116 -11.30 8.21 -11.51
C GLY A 116 -11.18 8.04 -9.98
N PRO A 117 -10.58 9.03 -9.29
CA PRO A 117 -10.49 9.01 -7.83
C PRO A 117 -11.87 9.03 -7.19
N THR A 118 -11.99 8.46 -5.98
CA THR A 118 -13.22 8.55 -5.20
C THR A 118 -13.51 9.99 -4.82
N THR A 119 -14.70 10.48 -5.18
CA THR A 119 -15.23 11.76 -4.68
C THR A 119 -16.28 11.47 -3.61
N GLY A 120 -16.02 11.85 -2.35
CA GLY A 120 -16.95 11.63 -1.24
C GLY A 120 -16.74 10.31 -0.50
N ASP A 121 -17.81 9.61 -0.13
CA ASP A 121 -17.75 8.36 0.64
C ASP A 121 -17.24 7.17 -0.20
N PRO A 122 -16.09 6.55 0.13
CA PRO A 122 -15.57 5.37 -0.56
C PRO A 122 -16.53 4.20 -0.58
N GLY A 123 -17.43 4.10 0.41
CA GLY A 123 -18.44 3.05 0.46
C GLY A 123 -19.36 3.03 -0.76
N GLN A 124 -19.64 4.19 -1.34
CA GLN A 124 -20.56 4.32 -2.48
C GLN A 124 -19.89 4.06 -3.83
N PHE A 125 -18.57 3.85 -3.85
CA PHE A 125 -17.85 3.66 -5.10
C PHE A 125 -18.31 2.37 -5.80
N PRO A 126 -18.72 2.42 -7.08
CA PRO A 126 -19.24 1.25 -7.78
C PRO A 126 -18.13 0.27 -8.16
N ILE A 127 -18.34 -1.00 -7.82
CA ILE A 127 -17.47 -2.12 -8.16
C ILE A 127 -18.25 -3.07 -9.07
N ARG A 128 -17.69 -3.36 -10.24
CA ARG A 128 -18.23 -4.37 -11.15
C ARG A 128 -17.73 -5.74 -10.72
N VAL A 129 -18.57 -6.49 -10.04
CA VAL A 129 -18.24 -7.81 -9.50
C VAL A 129 -18.66 -8.89 -10.51
N PRO A 130 -17.74 -9.79 -10.91
CA PRO A 130 -18.09 -10.92 -11.76
C PRO A 130 -18.94 -11.94 -10.98
N GLY A 131 -20.11 -12.26 -11.54
CA GLY A 131 -21.03 -13.28 -11.06
C GLY A 131 -20.80 -14.66 -11.70
N LYS A 132 -21.68 -15.60 -11.39
CA LYS A 132 -21.66 -16.93 -12.01
C LYS A 132 -22.10 -16.84 -13.48
N ASN A 133 -21.58 -17.73 -14.33
CA ASN A 133 -21.94 -17.85 -15.74
C ASN A 133 -21.65 -16.61 -16.61
N GLY A 134 -20.60 -15.85 -16.30
CA GLY A 134 -20.21 -14.68 -17.09
C GLY A 134 -21.08 -13.44 -16.89
N THR A 135 -21.98 -13.46 -15.90
CA THR A 135 -22.73 -12.27 -15.49
C THR A 135 -21.85 -11.29 -14.71
N THR A 136 -22.22 -10.02 -14.68
CA THR A 136 -21.57 -9.01 -13.83
C THR A 136 -22.64 -8.21 -13.09
N SER A 137 -22.36 -7.87 -11.82
CA SER A 137 -23.23 -7.02 -11.00
C SER A 137 -22.44 -5.80 -10.55
N ASP A 138 -23.02 -4.61 -10.69
CA ASP A 138 -22.45 -3.38 -10.14
C ASP A 138 -22.96 -3.21 -8.70
N MET A 139 -22.05 -3.19 -7.74
CA MET A 139 -22.36 -3.06 -6.31
C MET A 139 -21.52 -1.95 -5.67
N PRO A 140 -22.04 -1.24 -4.66
CA PRO A 140 -21.22 -0.29 -3.91
C PRO A 140 -20.09 -1.00 -3.16
N PHE A 141 -18.93 -0.37 -3.06
CA PHE A 141 -17.75 -0.90 -2.38
C PHE A 141 -18.06 -1.36 -0.95
N SER A 142 -18.91 -0.65 -0.21
CA SER A 142 -19.30 -1.04 1.15
C SER A 142 -20.10 -2.34 1.22
N ALA A 143 -20.71 -2.78 0.12
CA ALA A 143 -21.43 -4.05 0.03
C ALA A 143 -20.55 -5.19 -0.53
N CYS A 144 -19.35 -4.88 -1.01
CA CYS A 144 -18.44 -5.87 -1.57
C CYS A 144 -17.60 -6.51 -0.48
N SER A 145 -17.48 -7.84 -0.52
CA SER A 145 -16.46 -8.52 0.28
C SER A 145 -15.07 -8.29 -0.31
N THR A 146 -14.04 -8.50 0.50
CA THR A 146 -12.65 -8.51 0.05
C THR A 146 -12.41 -9.50 -1.10
N ARG A 147 -13.16 -10.61 -1.15
CA ARG A 147 -13.11 -11.59 -2.23
C ARG A 147 -13.71 -11.02 -3.52
N ASP A 148 -14.83 -10.32 -3.43
CA ASP A 148 -15.51 -9.72 -4.58
C ASP A 148 -14.62 -8.68 -5.26
N ILE A 149 -13.99 -7.79 -4.49
CA ILE A 149 -13.07 -6.78 -5.02
C ILE A 149 -11.85 -7.46 -5.68
N SER A 150 -11.33 -8.53 -5.08
CA SER A 150 -10.18 -9.26 -5.64
C SER A 150 -10.55 -9.97 -6.95
N ALA A 151 -11.75 -10.55 -7.03
CA ALA A 151 -12.27 -11.16 -8.25
C ALA A 151 -12.51 -10.11 -9.35
N ALA A 152 -13.04 -8.95 -8.98
CA ALA A 152 -13.22 -7.81 -9.88
C ALA A 152 -11.88 -7.34 -10.45
N ILE A 153 -10.86 -7.11 -9.61
CA ILE A 153 -9.50 -6.79 -10.06
C ILE A 153 -8.93 -7.86 -10.98
N ALA A 154 -9.10 -9.14 -10.64
CA ALA A 154 -8.61 -10.25 -11.45
C ALA A 154 -9.27 -10.31 -12.83
N SER A 155 -10.54 -9.93 -12.95
CA SER A 155 -11.25 -9.92 -14.24
C SER A 155 -10.64 -8.97 -15.27
N PHE A 156 -9.98 -7.88 -14.83
CA PHE A 156 -9.24 -6.97 -15.71
C PHE A 156 -7.87 -7.52 -16.15
N LYS A 157 -7.30 -8.47 -15.40
CA LYS A 157 -5.98 -9.05 -15.70
C LYS A 157 -6.06 -10.20 -16.71
N GLY A 158 -7.27 -10.53 -17.20
CA GLY A 158 -7.52 -11.69 -18.06
C GLY A 158 -7.40 -13.03 -17.31
N PRO A 159 -7.70 -14.17 -17.96
CA PRO A 159 -7.37 -15.46 -17.40
C PRO A 159 -5.87 -15.48 -17.12
N ARG A 160 -5.47 -15.74 -15.87
CA ARG A 160 -4.11 -16.20 -15.63
C ARG A 160 -3.99 -17.49 -16.43
N GLU A 161 -3.19 -17.46 -17.49
CA GLU A 161 -2.82 -18.64 -18.25
C GLU A 161 -2.27 -19.65 -17.23
N GLY A 162 -3.13 -20.58 -16.83
CA GLY A 162 -2.77 -21.61 -15.88
C GLY A 162 -1.76 -22.50 -16.57
N LEU A 163 -0.68 -22.82 -15.86
CA LEU A 163 0.17 -23.95 -16.20
C LEU A 163 -0.70 -25.14 -16.66
N PRO A 164 -0.30 -25.84 -17.72
CA PRO A 164 -1.11 -26.90 -18.31
C PRO A 164 -1.54 -27.93 -17.24
N PRO A 165 -2.76 -28.49 -17.36
CA PRO A 165 -3.35 -29.40 -16.36
C PRO A 165 -2.50 -30.65 -16.04
N GLU A 166 -1.45 -30.92 -16.81
CA GLU A 166 -0.56 -32.07 -16.67
C GLU A 166 0.32 -32.05 -15.41
N ALA A 167 0.42 -30.92 -14.70
CA ALA A 167 1.23 -30.81 -13.47
C ALA A 167 0.50 -31.25 -12.18
N LEU A 168 -0.78 -31.66 -12.25
CA LEU A 168 -1.56 -32.08 -11.07
C LEU A 168 -1.68 -33.61 -10.89
N ASP A 169 -1.12 -34.43 -11.78
CA ASP A 169 -1.23 -35.90 -11.72
C ASP A 169 0.00 -36.64 -11.12
N LEU A 170 0.86 -35.95 -10.37
CA LEU A 170 2.02 -36.57 -9.70
C LEU A 170 1.77 -36.99 -8.25
N LYS A 171 0.51 -37.19 -7.84
CA LYS A 171 0.16 -37.84 -6.55
C LYS A 171 -0.42 -39.26 -6.69
N GLY A 172 -0.40 -39.84 -7.91
CA GLY A 172 -0.96 -41.17 -8.17
C GLY A 172 0.02 -42.31 -8.47
N LYS A 173 1.33 -42.06 -8.63
CA LYS A 173 2.28 -43.08 -9.12
C LYS A 173 3.62 -43.07 -8.39
N VAL A 174 3.61 -43.40 -7.10
CA VAL A 174 4.79 -43.96 -6.41
C VAL A 174 4.29 -44.84 -5.26
N ALA A 175 3.66 -45.96 -5.62
CA ALA A 175 3.51 -47.10 -4.73
C ALA A 175 3.42 -48.38 -5.58
N ALA A 176 4.47 -49.20 -5.47
CA ALA A 176 4.56 -50.59 -5.89
C ALA A 176 4.65 -50.92 -7.40
N ALA A 177 5.75 -50.49 -8.02
CA ALA A 177 6.46 -51.31 -9.01
C ALA A 177 7.89 -51.56 -8.49
N LEU A 178 7.99 -52.28 -7.37
CA LEU A 178 9.24 -52.82 -6.81
C LEU A 178 8.90 -53.91 -5.79
N THR A 179 8.43 -55.05 -6.32
CA THR A 179 8.57 -56.38 -5.75
C THR A 179 8.52 -57.36 -6.91
N ALA A 180 9.63 -57.44 -7.63
CA ALA A 180 10.13 -58.72 -8.13
C ALA A 180 11.08 -59.27 -7.05
#